data_AF-A0A067SRX5-F1
#
_entry.id   AF-A0A067SRX5-F1
#
_cell.length_a   1.000
_cell.length_b   1.000
_cell.length_c   1.000
_cell.angle_alpha   90.00
_cell.angle_beta   90.00
_cell.angle_gamma   90.00
#
_symmetry.space_group_name_H-M   'P 1'
#
loop_
_entity.id
_entity.type
_entity.pdbx_description
1 polymer ?
#
loop_
_entity_poly.entity_id
_entity_poly.type
_entity_poly.pdbx_seq_one_letter_code
_entity_poly.pdbx_strand_id
1 'polypeptide(L)'
;MPLHHLGIDVRDLKEAREFYLAALKPLGYKVKMTFHDGEVIGMGAGFAPDFWLTGPNKPSPDGSEKPKEKTGFIHLAFAASNREQVRKFYDAAIAAGGKCNGPPGVRPEYLSIYYGAFVLDPEGRNIEAVCIKPAFLAEPWGVVGWLATSGILAAVGSGVAKWQGWF
;
A
#
# COMPACT_ATOMS: atom_id res chain seq x y z
N MET A 1 -9.06 -10.05 -0.69
CA MET A 1 -8.34 -10.23 0.58
C MET A 1 -9.01 -11.40 1.29
N PRO A 2 -8.32 -12.51 1.61
CA PRO A 2 -8.94 -13.61 2.36
C PRO A 2 -9.28 -13.21 3.80
N LEU A 3 -8.71 -12.11 4.32
CA LEU A 3 -9.17 -11.39 5.51
C LEU A 3 -10.24 -10.36 5.11
N HIS A 4 -11.40 -10.38 5.76
CA HIS A 4 -12.51 -9.48 5.41
C HIS A 4 -12.31 -8.06 5.97
N HIS A 5 -11.87 -7.97 7.23
CA HIS A 5 -11.59 -6.70 7.91
C HIS A 5 -10.71 -6.95 9.14
N LEU A 6 -10.06 -5.89 9.62
CA LEU A 6 -9.31 -5.87 10.87
C LEU A 6 -9.56 -4.56 11.61
N GLY A 7 -9.59 -4.61 12.94
CA GLY A 7 -9.58 -3.42 13.78
C GLY A 7 -8.34 -3.37 14.67
N ILE A 8 -7.86 -2.15 14.91
CA ILE A 8 -6.84 -1.86 15.90
C ILE A 8 -7.34 -0.80 16.88
N ASP A 9 -6.93 -0.96 18.13
CA ASP A 9 -7.07 0.09 19.14
C ASP A 9 -5.94 1.10 18.99
N VAL A 10 -6.26 2.38 19.18
CA VAL A 10 -5.31 3.49 19.09
C VAL A 10 -5.40 4.39 20.31
N ARG A 11 -4.26 4.94 20.73
CA ARG A 11 -4.20 5.82 21.93
C ARG A 11 -4.70 7.22 21.64
N ASP A 12 -4.40 7.75 20.46
CA ASP A 12 -4.94 9.01 19.96
C ASP A 12 -5.68 8.75 18.65
N LEU A 13 -7.01 8.73 18.72
CA LEU A 13 -7.84 8.45 17.55
C LEU A 13 -7.74 9.55 16.49
N LYS A 14 -7.53 10.80 16.90
CA LYS A 14 -7.44 11.91 15.97
C LYS A 14 -6.14 11.82 15.17
N GLU A 15 -5.01 11.67 15.87
CA GLU A 15 -3.70 11.51 15.24
C GLU A 15 -3.67 10.29 14.31
N ALA A 16 -4.16 9.13 14.79
CA ALA A 16 -4.22 7.92 13.99
C ALA A 16 -5.11 8.10 12.75
N ARG A 17 -6.29 8.70 12.90
CA ARG A 17 -7.20 8.96 11.78
C ARG A 17 -6.54 9.84 10.72
N GLU A 18 -5.91 10.94 11.13
CA GLU A 18 -5.24 11.86 10.20
C GLU A 18 -4.10 11.17 9.46
N PHE A 19 -3.26 10.41 10.18
CA PHE A 19 -2.19 9.61 9.59
C PHE A 19 -2.72 8.58 8.57
N TYR A 20 -3.63 7.70 8.98
CA TYR A 20 -4.09 6.61 8.12
C TYR A 20 -4.91 7.11 6.93
N LEU A 21 -5.70 8.18 7.09
CA LEU A 21 -6.40 8.78 5.94
C LEU A 21 -5.42 9.39 4.95
N ALA A 22 -4.37 10.08 5.41
CA ALA A 22 -3.36 10.63 4.50
C ALA A 22 -2.58 9.51 3.81
N ALA A 23 -2.03 8.57 4.57
CA ALA A 23 -1.21 7.48 4.08
C ALA A 23 -1.95 6.56 3.10
N LEU A 24 -3.20 6.19 3.40
CA LEU A 24 -3.95 5.19 2.61
C LEU A 24 -4.79 5.80 1.47
N LYS A 25 -4.96 7.13 1.42
CA LYS A 25 -5.68 7.81 0.33
C LYS A 25 -5.18 7.43 -1.08
N PRO A 26 -3.87 7.31 -1.35
CA PRO A 26 -3.37 6.85 -2.65
C PRO A 26 -3.83 5.44 -3.04
N LEU A 27 -4.13 4.59 -2.05
CA LEU A 27 -4.68 3.24 -2.24
C LEU A 27 -6.21 3.26 -2.40
N GLY A 28 -6.84 4.44 -2.36
CA GLY A 28 -8.28 4.64 -2.51
C GLY A 28 -9.08 4.60 -1.20
N TYR A 29 -8.39 4.48 -0.06
CA TYR A 29 -9.06 4.43 1.25
C TYR A 29 -9.70 5.78 1.60
N LYS A 30 -10.86 5.69 2.21
CA LYS A 30 -11.62 6.81 2.79
C LYS A 30 -12.40 6.34 4.00
N VAL A 31 -12.85 7.28 4.84
CA VAL A 31 -13.84 6.97 5.89
C VAL A 31 -15.12 6.47 5.21
N LYS A 32 -15.61 5.32 5.68
CA LYS A 32 -16.86 4.70 5.23
C LYS A 32 -17.92 4.72 6.30
N MET A 33 -17.51 4.54 7.56
CA MET A 33 -18.42 4.40 8.69
C MET A 33 -17.80 5.00 9.95
N THR A 34 -18.64 5.53 10.82
CA THR A 34 -18.26 5.98 12.16
C THR A 34 -19.32 5.53 13.16
N PHE A 35 -18.91 4.99 14.30
CA PHE A 35 -19.80 4.56 15.39
C PHE A 35 -19.33 5.13 16.74
N HIS A 36 -20.16 4.96 17.78
CA HIS A 36 -19.86 5.34 19.16
C HIS A 36 -19.39 6.80 19.27
N ASP A 37 -20.20 7.72 18.72
CA ASP A 37 -19.92 9.16 18.71
C ASP A 37 -18.55 9.53 18.10
N GLY A 38 -18.06 8.70 17.18
CA GLY A 38 -16.79 8.92 16.48
C GLY A 38 -15.62 8.13 17.04
N GLU A 39 -15.79 7.37 18.12
CA GLU A 39 -14.73 6.54 18.73
C GLU A 39 -14.38 5.28 17.93
N VAL A 40 -15.17 4.95 16.91
CA VAL A 40 -14.87 3.84 15.99
C VAL A 40 -14.96 4.34 14.56
N ILE A 41 -13.88 4.22 13.80
CA ILE A 41 -13.77 4.73 12.44
C ILE A 41 -13.42 3.57 11.50
N GLY A 42 -14.33 3.27 10.57
CA GLY A 42 -14.13 2.28 9.52
C GLY A 42 -13.68 2.95 8.22
N MET A 43 -12.55 2.50 7.69
CA MET A 43 -11.98 2.93 6.41
C MET A 43 -11.95 1.77 5.42
N GLY A 44 -12.04 2.10 4.13
CA GLY A 44 -11.90 1.09 3.08
C GLY A 44 -11.80 1.71 1.69
N ALA A 45 -11.13 0.99 0.78
CA ALA A 45 -11.07 1.32 -0.64
C ALA A 45 -12.26 0.74 -1.44
N GLY A 46 -12.80 -0.39 -0.99
CA GLY A 46 -13.93 -1.09 -1.61
C GLY A 46 -15.30 -0.48 -1.28
N PHE A 47 -16.36 -1.29 -1.38
CA PHE A 47 -17.71 -0.88 -1.00
C PHE A 47 -17.82 -0.65 0.52
N ALA A 48 -17.46 -1.66 1.30
CA ALA A 48 -17.46 -1.67 2.77
C ALA A 48 -16.08 -1.29 3.37
N PRO A 49 -16.03 -0.87 4.65
CA PRO A 49 -14.77 -0.73 5.39
C PRO A 49 -14.11 -2.10 5.67
N ASP A 50 -12.80 -2.15 5.53
CA ASP A 50 -11.96 -3.32 5.86
C ASP A 50 -10.87 -3.01 6.91
N PHE A 51 -10.67 -1.74 7.27
CA PHE A 51 -9.70 -1.33 8.28
C PHE A 51 -10.36 -0.39 9.30
N TRP A 52 -10.30 -0.77 10.58
CA TRP A 52 -10.98 -0.06 11.66
C TRP A 52 -10.00 0.50 12.68
N LEU A 53 -10.21 1.75 13.07
CA LEU A 53 -9.57 2.38 14.22
C LEU A 53 -10.57 2.51 15.35
N THR A 54 -10.14 2.16 16.56
CA THR A 54 -10.96 2.26 17.75
C THR A 54 -10.23 3.10 18.79
N GLY A 55 -10.83 4.22 19.19
CA GLY A 55 -10.28 5.16 20.16
C GLY A 55 -10.30 4.62 21.59
N PRO A 56 -9.61 5.32 22.50
CA PRO A 56 -9.45 4.89 23.89
C PRO A 56 -10.74 4.97 24.70
N ASN A 57 -11.72 5.79 24.29
CA ASN A 57 -12.95 5.99 25.07
C ASN A 57 -14.00 4.90 24.83
N LYS A 58 -13.85 4.08 23.78
CA LYS A 58 -14.72 2.91 23.55
C LYS A 58 -14.25 1.74 24.43
N PRO A 59 -15.06 1.22 25.37
CA PRO A 59 -14.65 0.10 26.24
C PRO A 59 -14.30 -1.17 25.45
N SER A 60 -13.34 -1.96 25.95
CA SER A 60 -13.05 -3.28 25.40
C SER A 60 -14.29 -4.18 25.52
N PRO A 61 -14.54 -5.09 24.54
CA PRO A 61 -15.71 -5.98 24.58
C PRO A 61 -15.80 -6.85 25.85
N ASP A 62 -14.65 -7.19 26.42
CA ASP A 62 -14.52 -7.99 27.65
C ASP A 62 -14.48 -7.13 28.93
N GLY A 63 -14.67 -5.82 28.82
CA GLY A 63 -14.61 -4.88 29.93
C GLY A 63 -13.20 -4.59 30.44
N SER A 64 -12.15 -5.11 29.80
CA SER A 64 -10.77 -4.79 30.16
C SER A 64 -10.44 -3.32 29.89
N GLU A 65 -9.56 -2.74 30.71
CA GLU A 65 -8.96 -1.45 30.38
C GLU A 65 -8.15 -1.57 29.09
N LYS A 66 -8.29 -0.59 28.20
CA LYS A 66 -7.46 -0.55 27.01
C LYS A 66 -6.00 -0.28 27.38
N PRO A 67 -5.03 -0.92 26.68
CA PRO A 67 -3.62 -0.64 26.88
C PRO A 67 -3.34 0.86 26.73
N LYS A 68 -2.83 1.48 27.79
CA LYS A 68 -2.36 2.89 27.77
C LYS A 68 -1.00 3.01 27.11
N GLU A 69 -0.27 1.91 27.05
CA GLU A 69 1.01 1.76 26.37
C GLU A 69 0.83 1.33 24.92
N LYS A 70 1.91 1.45 24.14
CA LYS A 70 1.94 0.97 22.75
C LYS A 70 1.47 -0.49 22.72
N THR A 71 0.51 -0.78 21.83
CA THR A 71 0.19 -2.15 21.46
C THR A 71 1.47 -2.82 20.95
N GLY A 72 1.66 -4.11 21.21
CA GLY A 72 2.85 -4.85 20.76
C GLY A 72 3.12 -4.72 19.25
N PHE A 73 4.22 -5.31 18.77
CA PHE A 73 4.58 -5.22 17.36
C PHE A 73 3.44 -5.70 16.46
N ILE A 74 2.88 -4.79 15.66
CA ILE A 74 1.87 -5.07 14.64
C ILE A 74 2.46 -4.67 13.29
N HIS A 75 2.29 -5.56 12.31
CA HIS A 75 2.63 -5.30 10.91
C HIS A 75 1.38 -5.47 10.05
N LEU A 76 1.03 -4.44 9.28
CA LEU A 76 -0.14 -4.42 8.40
C LEU A 76 0.29 -4.07 6.98
N ALA A 77 0.02 -4.97 6.03
CA ALA A 77 0.31 -4.76 4.62
C ALA A 77 -0.97 -4.53 3.82
N PHE A 78 -1.06 -3.37 3.16
CA PHE A 78 -2.16 -2.97 2.30
C PHE A 78 -1.83 -3.23 0.85
N ALA A 79 -2.77 -3.85 0.12
CA ALA A 79 -2.58 -4.16 -1.28
C ALA A 79 -2.67 -2.90 -2.15
N ALA A 80 -1.62 -2.66 -2.93
CA ALA A 80 -1.56 -1.65 -3.98
C ALA A 80 -1.80 -2.30 -5.35
N SER A 81 -2.56 -1.61 -6.20
CA SER A 81 -2.86 -2.07 -7.56
C SER A 81 -1.66 -1.97 -8.51
N ASN A 82 -0.70 -1.09 -8.22
CA ASN A 82 0.48 -0.80 -9.02
C ASN A 82 1.62 -0.22 -8.14
N ARG A 83 2.83 -0.09 -8.70
CA ARG A 83 4.01 0.41 -7.97
C ARG A 83 3.94 1.91 -7.68
N GLU A 84 3.22 2.67 -8.50
CA GLU A 84 3.00 4.10 -8.28
C GLU A 84 2.19 4.36 -7.00
N GLN A 85 1.17 3.54 -6.73
CA GLN A 85 0.41 3.59 -5.49
C GLN A 85 1.28 3.32 -4.27
N VAL A 86 2.24 2.38 -4.36
CA VAL A 86 3.21 2.14 -3.28
C VAL A 86 4.09 3.37 -3.03
N ARG A 87 4.60 4.00 -4.09
CA ARG A 87 5.39 5.24 -3.99
C ARG A 87 4.57 6.39 -3.36
N LYS A 88 3.36 6.61 -3.86
CA LYS A 88 2.46 7.66 -3.34
C LYS A 88 2.02 7.40 -1.90
N PHE A 89 1.78 6.15 -1.52
CA PHE A 89 1.53 5.76 -0.13
C PHE A 89 2.71 6.18 0.74
N TYR A 90 3.93 5.83 0.34
CA TYR A 90 5.13 6.17 1.11
C TYR A 90 5.29 7.67 1.26
N ASP A 91 5.21 8.44 0.18
CA ASP A 91 5.37 9.89 0.22
C ASP A 91 4.30 10.54 1.13
N ALA A 92 3.05 10.10 1.02
CA ALA A 92 1.95 10.60 1.84
C ALA A 92 2.11 10.22 3.32
N ALA A 93 2.55 9.00 3.62
CA ALA A 93 2.75 8.53 4.98
C ALA A 93 3.92 9.25 5.67
N ILE A 94 5.03 9.51 4.96
CA ILE A 94 6.14 10.32 5.47
C ILE A 94 5.70 11.77 5.69
N ALA A 95 4.96 12.36 4.75
CA ALA A 95 4.42 13.72 4.90
C ALA A 95 3.43 13.85 6.07
N ALA A 96 2.74 12.76 6.43
CA ALA A 96 1.85 12.68 7.58
C ALA A 96 2.57 12.41 8.92
N GLY A 97 3.92 12.46 8.95
CA GLY A 97 4.71 12.27 10.17
C GLY A 97 5.15 10.82 10.43
N GLY A 98 4.86 9.89 9.52
CA GLY A 98 5.36 8.52 9.60
C GLY A 98 6.88 8.45 9.48
N LYS A 99 7.49 7.44 10.11
CA LYS A 99 8.94 7.23 10.05
C LYS A 99 9.27 6.17 9.01
N CYS A 100 10.24 6.43 8.14
CA CYS A 100 10.69 5.44 7.17
C CYS A 100 11.18 4.16 7.88
N ASN A 101 10.69 3.01 7.43
CA ASN A 101 11.13 1.68 7.87
C ASN A 101 11.57 0.81 6.67
N GLY A 102 11.65 1.41 5.48
CA GLY A 102 11.98 0.72 4.23
C GLY A 102 11.42 1.51 3.04
N PRO A 103 12.27 2.20 2.25
CA PRO A 103 11.79 3.00 1.12
C PRO A 103 11.16 2.12 0.03
N PRO A 104 10.36 2.69 -0.89
CA PRO A 104 9.76 1.94 -1.99
C PRO A 104 10.82 1.20 -2.81
N GLY A 105 10.63 -0.10 -3.00
CA GLY A 105 11.56 -0.88 -3.80
C GLY A 105 11.17 -2.36 -3.92
N VAL A 106 11.94 -3.10 -4.72
CA VAL A 106 11.79 -4.55 -4.82
C VAL A 106 12.33 -5.21 -3.54
N ARG A 107 11.71 -6.31 -3.12
CA ARG A 107 12.14 -7.18 -2.02
C ARG A 107 12.46 -8.57 -2.58
N PRO A 108 13.60 -8.73 -3.28
CA PRO A 108 13.96 -9.98 -3.94
C PRO A 108 14.08 -11.17 -2.97
N GLU A 109 14.35 -10.90 -1.69
CA GLU A 109 14.37 -11.86 -0.60
C GLU A 109 13.00 -12.51 -0.32
N TYR A 110 11.90 -11.87 -0.72
CA TYR A 110 10.55 -12.44 -0.62
C TYR A 110 10.15 -13.07 -1.94
N LEU A 111 10.01 -12.23 -2.98
CA LEU A 111 9.71 -12.62 -4.36
C LEU A 111 10.28 -11.54 -5.28
N SER A 112 10.82 -11.92 -6.44
CA SER A 112 11.42 -10.99 -7.41
C SER A 112 10.45 -9.90 -7.93
N ILE A 113 9.14 -10.14 -7.83
CA ILE A 113 8.09 -9.20 -8.22
C ILE A 113 7.50 -8.40 -7.04
N TYR A 114 7.93 -8.68 -5.81
CA TYR A 114 7.43 -8.02 -4.61
C TYR A 114 7.95 -6.59 -4.54
N TYR A 115 7.08 -5.60 -4.74
CA TYR A 115 7.43 -4.19 -4.61
C TYR A 115 6.68 -3.59 -3.42
N GLY A 116 7.41 -3.16 -2.40
CA GLY A 116 6.85 -2.70 -1.13
C GLY A 116 7.50 -1.44 -0.60
N ALA A 117 6.80 -0.76 0.31
CA ALA A 117 7.31 0.35 1.11
C ALA A 117 6.77 0.26 2.54
N PHE A 118 7.60 0.59 3.52
CA PHE A 118 7.34 0.40 4.94
C PHE A 118 7.51 1.71 5.70
N VAL A 119 6.52 2.04 6.52
CA VAL A 119 6.48 3.25 7.33
C VAL A 119 5.96 2.90 8.73
N LEU A 120 6.63 3.39 9.77
CA LEU A 120 6.09 3.30 11.13
C LEU A 120 5.02 4.37 11.33
N ASP A 121 3.86 3.95 11.82
CA ASP A 121 2.78 4.86 12.25
C ASP A 121 3.20 5.66 13.52
N PRO A 122 2.39 6.63 13.98
CA PRO A 122 2.68 7.42 15.19
C PRO A 122 2.89 6.58 16.46
N GLU A 123 2.32 5.36 16.50
CA GLU A 123 2.46 4.44 17.63
C GLU A 123 3.64 3.46 17.45
N GLY A 124 4.24 3.38 16.27
CA GLY A 124 5.36 2.50 15.93
C GLY A 124 4.96 1.18 15.28
N ARG A 125 3.72 1.03 14.78
CA ARG A 125 3.27 -0.13 14.01
C ARG A 125 3.88 -0.09 12.60
N ASN A 126 4.28 -1.24 12.07
CA ASN A 126 4.92 -1.32 10.75
C ASN A 126 3.87 -1.40 9.63
N ILE A 127 3.59 -0.28 8.98
CA ILE A 127 2.57 -0.17 7.93
C ILE A 127 3.24 -0.28 6.57
N GLU A 128 2.70 -1.17 5.74
CA GLU A 128 3.21 -1.44 4.41
C GLU A 128 2.15 -1.19 3.33
N ALA A 129 2.59 -0.68 2.18
CA ALA A 129 1.87 -0.86 0.92
C ALA A 129 2.68 -1.78 -0.01
N VAL A 130 2.01 -2.78 -0.57
CA VAL A 130 2.65 -3.82 -1.38
C VAL A 130 1.94 -4.02 -2.73
N CYS A 131 2.72 -4.10 -3.80
CA CYS A 131 2.27 -4.54 -5.11
C CYS A 131 3.03 -5.82 -5.52
N ILE A 132 2.31 -6.93 -5.65
CA ILE A 132 2.85 -8.21 -6.12
C ILE A 132 2.38 -8.44 -7.56
N LYS A 133 2.98 -7.69 -8.48
CA LYS A 133 2.74 -7.81 -9.92
C LYS A 133 4.07 -7.67 -10.67
N PRO A 134 4.25 -8.39 -11.79
CA PRO A 134 5.37 -8.14 -12.69
C PRO A 134 5.42 -6.66 -13.09
N ALA A 135 6.64 -6.11 -13.25
CA ALA A 135 6.83 -4.68 -13.51
C ALA A 135 6.02 -4.17 -14.72
N PHE A 136 5.92 -4.97 -15.78
CA PHE A 136 5.16 -4.64 -16.99
C PHE A 136 3.64 -4.55 -16.78
N LEU A 137 3.08 -5.11 -15.71
CA LEU A 137 1.68 -4.96 -15.29
C LEU A 137 1.49 -3.92 -14.18
N ALA A 138 2.59 -3.42 -13.60
CA ALA A 138 2.57 -2.64 -12.38
C ALA A 138 3.05 -1.20 -12.55
N GLU A 139 3.59 -0.83 -13.71
CA GLU A 139 3.98 0.54 -14.06
C GLU A 139 2.97 1.18 -15.02
N PRO A 140 2.74 2.51 -14.97
CA PRO A 140 1.74 3.20 -15.81
C PRO A 140 2.01 3.08 -17.31
N TRP A 141 3.29 2.98 -17.69
CA TRP A 141 3.74 2.79 -19.07
C TRP A 141 3.49 1.37 -19.61
N GLY A 142 3.11 0.44 -18.73
CA GLY A 142 3.00 -1.02 -18.87
C GLY A 142 3.08 -1.61 -20.28
N VAL A 143 1.96 -2.18 -20.74
CA VAL A 143 1.85 -2.98 -21.97
C VAL A 143 2.30 -2.22 -23.22
N VAL A 144 2.10 -0.90 -23.26
CA VAL A 144 2.49 -0.06 -24.41
C VAL A 144 4.01 0.08 -24.50
N GLY A 145 4.68 0.32 -23.37
CA GLY A 145 6.14 0.34 -23.29
C GLY A 145 6.75 -1.04 -23.60
N TRP A 146 6.15 -2.11 -23.07
CA TRP A 146 6.60 -3.48 -23.35
C TRP A 146 6.41 -3.88 -24.82
N LEU A 147 5.24 -3.63 -25.41
CA LEU A 147 4.99 -3.89 -26.84
C LEU A 147 5.91 -3.05 -27.73
N ALA A 148 6.20 -1.80 -27.37
CA ALA A 148 7.17 -0.97 -28.10
C ALA A 148 8.58 -1.56 -28.04
N THR A 149 9.05 -2.01 -26.88
CA THR A 149 10.37 -2.65 -26.75
C THR A 149 10.46 -4.03 -27.39
N SER A 150 9.38 -4.82 -27.32
CA SER A 150 9.31 -6.17 -27.93
C SER A 150 9.15 -6.10 -29.45
N GLY A 151 8.46 -5.09 -29.98
CA GLY A 151 8.37 -4.81 -31.41
C GLY A 151 9.71 -4.37 -32.01
N ILE A 152 10.52 -3.60 -31.24
CA ILE A 152 11.89 -3.25 -31.63
C ILE A 152 12.80 -4.49 -31.66
N LEU A 153 12.69 -5.39 -30.68
CA LEU A 153 13.45 -6.66 -30.68
C LEU A 153 13.06 -7.61 -31.83
N ALA A 154 11.78 -7.67 -32.20
CA ALA A 154 11.32 -8.48 -33.33
C ALA A 154 11.83 -7.95 -34.69
N ALA A 155 11.96 -6.63 -34.84
CA ALA A 155 12.46 -6.00 -36.07
C ALA A 155 13.99 -6.15 -36.26
N VAL A 156 14.74 -6.44 -35.20
CA VAL A 156 16.20 -6.65 -35.28
C VAL A 156 16.55 -8.12 -35.57
N GLY A 157 15.59 -9.05 -35.40
CA GLY A 157 15.78 -10.49 -35.64
C GLY A 157 15.31 -10.98 -37.02
N SER A 158 14.51 -10.22 -37.76
CA SER A 158 14.02 -10.59 -39.09
C SER A 158 14.84 -9.90 -40.18
N GLY A 159 16.08 -10.34 -40.35
CA GLY A 159 16.90 -9.92 -41.47
C GLY A 159 16.24 -10.24 -42.81
N VAL A 160 15.94 -9.22 -43.61
CA VAL A 160 16.03 -9.26 -45.08
C VAL A 160 16.27 -7.83 -45.60
N ALA A 161 17.53 -7.43 -45.75
CA ALA A 161 17.91 -6.45 -46.76
C ALA A 161 18.88 -7.15 -47.71
N LYS A 162 18.34 -7.52 -48.88
CA LYS A 162 19.00 -8.26 -49.95
C LYS A 162 20.23 -7.51 -50.44
N TRP A 163 21.37 -8.20 -50.45
CA TRP A 163 22.57 -7.81 -51.17
C TRP A 163 22.52 -8.47 -52.55
N GLN A 164 22.42 -7.70 -53.63
CA GLN A 164 22.69 -8.17 -55.00
C GLN A 164 23.48 -7.08 -55.75
N GLY A 165 24.80 -7.26 -55.74
CA GLY A 165 25.74 -7.22 -56.87
C GLY A 165 25.77 -6.01 -57.82
N TRP A 166 26.96 -5.41 -57.93
CA TRP A 166 27.41 -4.64 -59.10
C TRP A 166 27.92 -5.58 -60.20
N PHE A 167 27.82 -5.11 -61.44
CA PHE A 167 28.16 -5.68 -62.77
C PHE A 167 27.02 -6.40 -63.50
#